data_AF-A0A7S1AGC1-F1
#
_entry.id   AF-A0A7S1AGC1-F1
#
_cell.length_a   1.000
_cell.length_b   1.000
_cell.length_c   1.000
_cell.angle_alpha   90.00
_cell.angle_beta   90.00
_cell.angle_gamma   90.00
#
_symmetry.space_group_name_H-M   'P 1'
#
loop_
_entity.id
_entity.type
_entity.pdbx_description
1 polymer ?
#
loop_
_entity_poly.entity_id
_entity_poly.type
_entity_poly.pdbx_seq_one_letter_code
_entity_poly.pdbx_strand_id
1 'polypeptide(L)'
;GGLFLDVGSHVLDLFDFLFGPLQSVSGSASRVHGADASAPEDAVCATFCVGEASCACTWDFHAPENSEELEIVGKLGSVHVPNPLGANAFTVNTSKGSDCRVYDPPFPVQQPLIQTVVDAIRTSDPTTCPSSPESALRTARYMDTILEGFYGGRDDKFWEHSERWEPNKST
;
A
#
# COMPACT_ATOMS: atom_id res chain seq x y z
N GLY A 1 5.16 9.02 12.31
CA GLY A 1 4.46 8.65 11.06
C GLY A 1 3.00 8.39 11.38
N GLY A 2 2.12 8.52 10.40
CA GLY A 2 0.70 8.16 10.49
C GLY A 2 0.44 6.68 10.24
N LEU A 3 -0.81 6.26 10.42
CA LEU A 3 -1.25 4.89 10.15
C LEU A 3 -1.03 4.51 8.69
N PHE A 4 -1.20 5.45 7.75
CA PHE A 4 -0.95 5.20 6.32
C PHE A 4 0.50 4.79 6.05
N LEU A 5 1.47 5.41 6.73
CA LEU A 5 2.87 5.04 6.60
C LEU A 5 3.20 3.65 7.16
N ASP A 6 2.43 3.19 8.13
CA ASP A 6 2.55 1.85 8.69
C ASP A 6 1.88 0.84 7.74
N VAL A 7 0.55 0.87 7.62
CA VAL A 7 -0.21 -0.16 6.89
C VAL A 7 -0.26 0.05 5.38
N GLY A 8 -0.29 1.30 4.91
CA GLY A 8 -0.33 1.62 3.48
C GLY A 8 0.95 1.22 2.75
N SER A 9 2.09 1.26 3.45
CA SER A 9 3.39 0.81 2.92
C SER A 9 3.35 -0.65 2.47
N HIS A 10 2.74 -1.53 3.28
CA HIS A 10 2.61 -2.96 2.98
C HIS A 10 1.72 -3.22 1.76
N VAL A 11 0.62 -2.48 1.64
CA VAL A 11 -0.31 -2.62 0.49
C VAL A 11 0.35 -2.16 -0.80
N LEU A 12 1.06 -1.02 -0.77
CA LEU A 12 1.76 -0.50 -1.95
C LEU A 12 2.92 -1.41 -2.36
N ASP A 13 3.67 -1.96 -1.40
CA ASP A 13 4.73 -2.94 -1.68
C ASP A 13 4.15 -4.23 -2.29
N LEU A 14 3.00 -4.70 -1.78
CA LEU A 14 2.29 -5.84 -2.34
C LEU A 14 1.87 -5.59 -3.80
N PHE A 15 1.37 -4.40 -4.13
CA PHE A 15 1.00 -4.07 -5.51
C PHE A 15 2.22 -3.99 -6.43
N ASP A 16 3.32 -3.39 -5.97
CA ASP A 16 4.58 -3.36 -6.71
C ASP A 16 5.11 -4.78 -6.96
N PHE A 17 5.01 -5.66 -5.97
CA PHE A 17 5.39 -7.07 -6.10
C PHE A 17 4.49 -7.85 -7.07
N LEU A 18 3.17 -7.70 -6.97
CA LEU A 18 2.21 -8.46 -7.78
C LEU A 18 2.15 -8.00 -9.23
N PHE A 19 2.24 -6.69 -9.46
CA PHE A 19 1.94 -6.09 -10.75
C PHE A 19 3.13 -5.35 -11.38
N GLY A 20 4.22 -5.19 -10.64
CA GLY A 20 5.38 -4.40 -11.04
C GLY A 20 5.26 -2.92 -10.65
N PRO A 21 6.26 -2.10 -11.04
CA PRO A 21 6.32 -0.69 -10.64
C PRO A 21 5.07 0.11 -11.00
N LEU A 22 4.54 0.84 -10.00
CA LEU A 22 3.40 1.74 -10.16
C LEU A 22 3.82 2.98 -10.95
N GLN A 23 2.96 3.41 -11.86
CA GLN A 23 3.18 4.54 -12.76
C GLN A 23 2.19 5.67 -12.47
N SER A 24 2.55 6.91 -12.79
CA SER A 24 1.64 8.06 -12.64
C SER A 24 1.01 8.18 -11.24
N VAL A 25 1.77 7.84 -10.20
CA VAL A 25 1.30 7.88 -8.81
C VAL A 25 0.95 9.31 -8.43
N SER A 26 -0.23 9.49 -7.87
CA SER A 26 -0.71 10.74 -7.29
C SER A 26 -1.57 10.46 -6.07
N GLY A 27 -1.73 11.44 -5.20
CA GLY A 27 -2.58 11.27 -4.02
C GLY A 27 -2.94 12.56 -3.34
N SER A 28 -3.81 12.41 -2.35
CA SER A 28 -4.24 13.47 -1.46
C SER A 28 -4.43 12.88 -0.08
N ALA A 29 -4.11 13.65 0.95
CA ALA A 29 -4.34 13.26 2.32
C ALA A 29 -5.03 14.39 3.10
N SER A 30 -5.81 13.98 4.09
CA SER A 30 -6.57 14.86 4.96
C SER A 30 -6.39 14.45 6.42
N ARG A 31 -6.77 15.39 7.28
CA ARG A 31 -6.82 15.19 8.72
C ARG A 31 -8.13 15.76 9.24
N VAL A 32 -8.74 15.08 10.20
CA VAL A 32 -9.97 15.54 10.85
C VAL A 32 -9.83 16.95 11.41
N HIS A 33 -10.86 17.78 11.22
CA HIS A 33 -10.86 19.15 11.71
C HIS A 33 -10.73 19.19 13.24
N GLY A 34 -9.86 20.07 13.73
CA GLY A 34 -9.62 20.25 15.17
C GLY A 34 -8.59 19.29 15.78
N ALA A 35 -8.01 18.38 14.99
CA ALA A 35 -6.85 17.60 15.42
C ALA A 35 -5.65 18.49 15.74
N ASP A 36 -4.74 17.97 16.57
CA ASP A 36 -3.47 18.64 16.90
C ASP A 36 -2.67 18.96 15.62
N ALA A 37 -1.95 20.09 15.62
CA ALA A 37 -1.18 20.52 14.46
C ALA A 37 -0.14 19.48 14.01
N SER A 38 0.41 18.70 14.96
CA SER A 38 1.38 17.62 14.73
C SER A 38 0.77 16.24 14.50
N ALA A 39 -0.57 16.10 14.53
CA ALA A 39 -1.21 14.84 14.24
C ALA A 39 -1.06 14.48 12.74
N PRO A 40 -0.75 13.23 12.38
CA PRO A 40 -0.57 12.85 10.99
C PRO A 40 -1.90 12.81 10.23
N GLU A 41 -1.84 12.49 8.93
CA GLU A 41 -3.00 12.18 8.11
C GLU A 41 -3.83 11.02 8.68
N ASP A 42 -5.15 11.12 8.53
CA ASP A 42 -6.11 10.09 8.95
C ASP A 42 -7.05 9.62 7.83
N ALA A 43 -6.98 10.28 6.67
CA ALA A 43 -7.59 9.80 5.44
C ALA A 43 -6.66 10.09 4.26
N VAL A 44 -6.50 9.11 3.37
CA VAL A 44 -5.60 9.17 2.21
C VAL A 44 -6.28 8.56 1.00
N CYS A 45 -6.17 9.22 -0.14
CA CYS A 45 -6.56 8.70 -1.43
C CYS A 45 -5.34 8.65 -2.33
N ALA A 46 -5.18 7.58 -3.09
CA ALA A 46 -4.12 7.44 -4.08
C ALA A 46 -4.69 6.95 -5.41
N THR A 47 -4.12 7.43 -6.50
CA THR A 47 -4.34 6.89 -7.85
C THR A 47 -3.01 6.61 -8.53
N PHE A 48 -2.99 5.58 -9.35
CA PHE A 48 -1.81 5.18 -10.11
C PHE A 48 -2.22 4.28 -11.29
N CYS A 49 -1.28 3.98 -12.16
CA CYS A 49 -1.43 3.02 -13.25
C CYS A 49 -0.52 1.82 -13.03
N VAL A 50 -0.99 0.63 -13.43
CA VAL A 50 -0.13 -0.53 -13.60
C VAL A 50 -0.36 -1.15 -14.98
N GLY A 51 0.65 -1.07 -15.84
CA GLY A 51 0.47 -1.36 -17.25
C GLY A 51 -0.65 -0.49 -17.85
N GLU A 52 -1.69 -1.13 -18.38
CA GLU A 52 -2.86 -0.44 -18.94
C GLU A 52 -4.01 -0.25 -17.91
N ALA A 53 -3.85 -0.74 -16.68
CA ALA A 53 -4.86 -0.66 -15.64
C ALA A 53 -4.76 0.68 -14.89
N SER A 54 -5.91 1.33 -14.68
CA SER A 54 -6.05 2.46 -13.75
C SER A 54 -6.48 1.96 -12.38
N CYS A 55 -5.81 2.44 -11.33
CA CYS A 55 -6.01 2.00 -9.96
C CYS A 55 -6.34 3.19 -9.06
N ALA A 56 -7.19 2.94 -8.06
CA ALA A 56 -7.51 3.89 -7.01
C ALA A 56 -7.55 3.16 -5.67
N CYS A 57 -7.04 3.80 -4.63
CA CYS A 57 -7.01 3.28 -3.27
C CYS A 57 -7.41 4.36 -2.27
N THR A 58 -8.07 3.97 -1.20
CA THR A 58 -8.49 4.86 -0.12
C THR A 58 -8.18 4.22 1.22
N TRP A 59 -7.66 5.01 2.14
CA TRP A 59 -7.50 4.68 3.55
C TRP A 59 -8.30 5.70 4.33
N ASP A 60 -9.27 5.27 5.13
CA ASP A 60 -10.02 6.12 6.05
C ASP A 60 -9.94 5.50 7.44
N PHE A 61 -9.13 6.08 8.31
CA PHE A 61 -8.89 5.58 9.66
C PHE A 61 -9.98 5.99 10.66
N HIS A 62 -11.01 6.71 10.22
CA HIS A 62 -12.21 7.02 11.00
C HIS A 62 -13.44 6.22 10.53
N ALA A 63 -13.28 5.34 9.54
CA ALA A 63 -14.36 4.49 9.08
C ALA A 63 -14.95 3.67 10.25
N PRO A 64 -16.29 3.57 10.37
CA PRO A 64 -16.93 2.86 11.47
C PRO A 64 -16.72 1.35 11.38
N GLU A 65 -16.46 0.84 10.18
CA GLU A 65 -16.21 -0.57 9.90
C GLU A 65 -14.72 -0.77 9.64
N ASN A 66 -14.14 -1.78 10.29
CA ASN A 66 -12.79 -2.24 9.98
C ASN A 66 -12.86 -3.16 8.76
N SER A 67 -12.82 -2.55 7.57
CA SER A 67 -12.87 -3.24 6.29
C SER A 67 -11.62 -2.93 5.46
N GLU A 68 -11.05 -3.97 4.88
CA GLU A 68 -9.97 -3.90 3.92
C GLU A 68 -10.36 -4.78 2.73
N GLU A 69 -10.36 -4.23 1.52
CA GLU A 69 -10.77 -4.96 0.33
C GLU A 69 -9.88 -4.57 -0.85
N LEU A 70 -9.57 -5.57 -1.68
CA LEU A 70 -8.94 -5.39 -2.98
C LEU A 70 -9.81 -6.02 -4.06
N GLU A 71 -10.22 -5.22 -5.04
CA GLU A 71 -10.87 -5.71 -6.24
C GLU A 71 -9.98 -5.50 -7.47
N ILE A 72 -9.78 -6.57 -8.23
CA ILE A 72 -9.06 -6.54 -9.51
C ILE A 72 -10.07 -6.91 -10.59
N VAL A 73 -10.39 -5.98 -11.48
CA VAL A 73 -11.35 -6.19 -12.57
C VAL A 73 -10.60 -6.25 -13.90
N GLY A 74 -10.88 -7.29 -14.68
CA GLY A 74 -10.32 -7.47 -16.01
C GLY A 74 -11.34 -7.95 -17.02
N LYS A 75 -10.90 -8.14 -18.26
CA LYS A 75 -11.77 -8.53 -19.39
C LYS A 75 -12.54 -9.84 -19.17
N LEU A 76 -11.96 -10.78 -18.42
CA LEU A 76 -12.52 -12.13 -18.24
C LEU A 76 -13.31 -12.30 -16.94
N GLY A 77 -13.34 -11.26 -16.09
CA GLY A 77 -13.90 -11.39 -14.75
C GLY A 77 -13.26 -10.45 -13.73
N SER A 78 -13.55 -10.70 -12.46
CA SER A 78 -12.94 -9.99 -11.33
C SER A 78 -12.41 -10.95 -10.28
N VAL A 79 -11.43 -10.47 -9.51
CA VAL A 79 -10.93 -11.10 -8.29
C VAL A 79 -11.22 -10.16 -7.14
N HIS A 80 -11.87 -10.69 -6.10
CA HIS A 80 -12.13 -9.99 -4.85
C HIS A 80 -11.33 -10.65 -3.73
N VAL A 81 -10.46 -9.87 -3.09
CA VAL A 81 -9.62 -10.29 -1.97
C VAL A 81 -10.03 -9.46 -0.75
N PRO A 82 -10.81 -10.02 0.19
CA PRO A 82 -10.99 -9.39 1.48
C PRO A 82 -9.65 -9.38 2.22
N ASN A 83 -9.37 -8.38 3.07
CA ASN A 83 -8.17 -8.27 3.89
C ASN A 83 -6.89 -8.74 3.16
N PRO A 84 -6.40 -8.00 2.16
CA PRO A 84 -5.32 -8.46 1.27
C PRO A 84 -4.00 -8.81 1.99
N LEU A 85 -3.77 -8.32 3.21
CA LEU A 85 -2.58 -8.64 4.01
C LEU A 85 -2.79 -9.77 5.02
N GLY A 86 -4.04 -10.18 5.29
CA GLY A 86 -4.37 -11.13 6.35
C GLY A 86 -5.37 -12.22 5.98
N ALA A 87 -5.99 -12.17 4.81
CA ALA A 87 -6.92 -13.19 4.37
C ALA A 87 -6.23 -14.49 3.99
N ASN A 88 -7.03 -15.55 3.98
CA ASN A 88 -6.68 -16.88 3.52
C ASN A 88 -7.61 -17.34 2.38
N ALA A 89 -8.43 -16.42 1.85
CA ALA A 89 -9.39 -16.71 0.81
C ALA A 89 -9.61 -15.51 -0.11
N PHE A 90 -9.95 -15.79 -1.37
CA PHE A 90 -10.35 -14.79 -2.36
C PHE A 90 -11.37 -15.40 -3.33
N THR A 91 -12.21 -14.55 -3.91
CA THR A 91 -13.26 -14.98 -4.85
C THR A 91 -12.90 -14.57 -6.26
N VAL A 92 -13.03 -15.49 -7.21
CA VAL A 92 -12.87 -15.23 -8.65
C VAL A 92 -14.23 -15.32 -9.32
N ASN A 93 -14.67 -14.22 -9.93
CA ASN A 93 -15.91 -14.14 -10.67
C ASN A 93 -15.62 -14.10 -12.17
N THR A 94 -16.25 -14.98 -12.95
CA THR A 94 -16.12 -15.02 -14.41
C THR A 94 -17.50 -15.15 -15.06
N SER A 95 -17.57 -15.08 -16.40
CA SER A 95 -18.81 -15.36 -17.13
C SER A 95 -19.36 -16.79 -16.92
N LYS A 96 -18.55 -17.71 -16.38
CA LYS A 96 -18.93 -19.10 -16.09
C LYS A 96 -19.44 -19.32 -14.67
N GLY A 97 -19.32 -18.32 -13.79
CA GLY A 97 -19.70 -18.42 -12.38
C GLY A 97 -18.66 -17.82 -11.44
N SER A 98 -18.93 -17.98 -10.14
CA SER A 98 -18.10 -17.53 -9.02
C SER A 98 -17.43 -18.72 -8.35
N ASP A 99 -16.15 -18.61 -8.04
CA ASP A 99 -15.34 -19.64 -7.39
C ASP A 99 -14.56 -19.03 -6.22
N CYS A 100 -14.75 -19.58 -5.02
CA CYS A 100 -14.02 -19.15 -3.82
C CYS A 100 -12.80 -20.04 -3.63
N ARG A 101 -11.62 -19.42 -3.60
CA ARG A 101 -10.34 -20.08 -3.37
C ARG A 101 -9.91 -19.83 -1.94
N VAL A 102 -9.57 -20.90 -1.24
CA VAL A 102 -9.00 -20.87 0.12
C VAL A 102 -7.60 -21.46 0.04
N TYR A 103 -6.65 -20.85 0.76
CA TYR A 103 -5.30 -21.35 0.93
C TYR A 103 -4.95 -21.38 2.42
N ASP A 104 -3.98 -22.21 2.78
CA ASP A 104 -3.44 -22.24 4.14
C ASP A 104 -2.15 -21.42 4.16
N PRO A 105 -2.13 -20.24 4.81
CA PRO A 105 -0.91 -19.45 4.88
C PRO A 105 0.16 -20.19 5.71
N PRO A 106 1.45 -20.04 5.37
CA PRO A 106 2.52 -20.61 6.17
C PRO A 106 2.48 -20.06 7.60
N PHE A 107 2.91 -20.86 8.58
CA PHE A 107 3.02 -20.43 9.97
C PHE A 107 4.47 -20.54 10.48
N PRO A 108 5.08 -19.43 10.95
CA PRO A 108 4.56 -18.06 10.92
C PRO A 108 4.59 -17.47 9.50
N VAL A 109 3.67 -16.55 9.20
CA VAL A 109 3.45 -16.02 7.84
C VAL A 109 4.66 -15.31 7.25
N GLN A 110 5.52 -14.73 8.10
CA GLN A 110 6.73 -14.03 7.69
C GLN A 110 7.92 -14.95 7.41
N GLN A 111 7.88 -16.21 7.87
CA GLN A 111 9.01 -17.14 7.80
C GLN A 111 9.57 -17.33 6.38
N PRO A 112 8.75 -17.46 5.31
CA PRO A 112 9.28 -17.61 3.96
C PRO A 112 10.12 -16.41 3.52
N LEU A 113 9.63 -15.17 3.76
CA LEU A 113 10.38 -13.96 3.41
C LEU A 113 11.68 -13.87 4.22
N ILE A 114 11.61 -14.09 5.54
CA ILE A 114 12.79 -14.10 6.42
C ILE A 114 13.85 -15.07 5.89
N GLN A 115 13.44 -16.27 5.48
CA GLN A 115 14.35 -17.27 4.94
C GLN A 115 15.04 -16.77 3.66
N THR A 116 14.30 -16.16 2.73
CA THR A 116 14.89 -15.62 1.49
C THR A 116 15.90 -14.50 1.74
N VAL A 117 15.65 -13.64 2.74
CA VAL A 117 16.59 -12.59 3.17
C VAL A 117 17.86 -13.20 3.78
N VAL A 118 17.70 -14.18 4.68
CA VAL A 118 18.82 -14.89 5.30
C VAL A 118 19.67 -15.59 4.24
N ASP A 119 19.03 -16.25 3.28
CA ASP A 119 19.73 -16.94 2.20
C ASP A 119 20.49 -15.95 1.32
N ALA A 120 19.89 -14.82 0.93
CA ALA A 120 20.54 -13.78 0.13
C ALA A 120 21.82 -13.24 0.79
N ILE A 121 21.76 -13.01 2.11
CA ILE A 121 22.92 -12.56 2.89
C ILE A 121 23.99 -13.65 2.93
N ARG A 122 23.61 -14.90 3.20
CA ARG A 122 24.55 -16.02 3.34
C ARG A 122 25.25 -16.39 2.04
N THR A 123 24.55 -16.29 0.91
CA THR A 123 25.09 -16.58 -0.42
C THR A 123 25.75 -15.36 -1.07
N SER A 124 25.55 -14.16 -0.51
CA SER A 124 25.90 -12.88 -1.14
C SER A 124 25.28 -12.72 -2.53
N ASP A 125 24.10 -13.30 -2.73
CA ASP A 125 23.31 -13.21 -3.96
C ASP A 125 21.96 -12.54 -3.66
N PRO A 126 21.79 -11.24 -3.99
CA PRO A 126 20.54 -10.54 -3.72
C PRO A 126 19.37 -11.06 -4.53
N THR A 127 19.60 -11.83 -5.61
CA THR A 127 18.52 -12.35 -6.48
C THR A 127 17.71 -13.47 -5.83
N THR A 128 18.17 -14.03 -4.71
CA THR A 128 17.42 -15.05 -3.96
C THR A 128 16.30 -14.45 -3.10
N CYS A 129 16.30 -13.14 -2.89
CA CYS A 129 15.27 -12.43 -2.14
C CYS A 129 14.41 -11.58 -3.08
N PRO A 130 13.09 -11.78 -3.11
CA PRO A 130 12.20 -10.98 -3.97
C PRO A 130 12.05 -9.53 -3.47
N SER A 131 12.30 -9.29 -2.19
CA SER A 131 12.31 -7.95 -1.60
C SER A 131 13.72 -7.36 -1.68
N SER A 132 13.88 -6.27 -2.44
CA SER A 132 15.17 -5.63 -2.68
C SER A 132 15.20 -4.19 -2.14
N PRO A 133 16.39 -3.61 -1.91
CA PRO A 133 16.49 -2.19 -1.55
C PRO A 133 15.83 -1.27 -2.58
N GLU A 134 15.87 -1.63 -3.86
CA GLU A 134 15.26 -0.88 -4.95
C GLU A 134 13.72 -0.93 -4.90
N SER A 135 13.12 -2.09 -4.58
CA SER A 135 11.66 -2.17 -4.39
C SER A 135 11.23 -1.39 -3.14
N ALA A 136 11.94 -1.55 -2.03
CA ALA A 136 11.65 -0.82 -0.79
C ALA A 136 11.75 0.71 -0.96
N LEU A 137 12.82 1.20 -1.60
CA LEU A 137 12.99 2.63 -1.88
C LEU A 137 11.91 3.16 -2.83
N ARG A 138 11.47 2.34 -3.79
CA ARG A 138 10.42 2.69 -4.72
C ARG A 138 9.06 2.79 -4.02
N THR A 139 8.72 1.85 -3.14
CA THR A 139 7.54 1.92 -2.27
C THR A 139 7.56 3.19 -1.40
N ALA A 140 8.71 3.53 -0.80
CA ALA A 140 8.86 4.76 -0.03
C ALA A 140 8.53 6.02 -0.86
N ARG A 141 9.06 6.10 -2.08
CA ARG A 141 8.79 7.22 -3.00
C ARG A 141 7.31 7.34 -3.40
N TYR A 142 6.59 6.23 -3.53
CA TYR A 142 5.14 6.27 -3.76
C TYR A 142 4.43 6.97 -2.61
N MET A 143 4.76 6.60 -1.36
CA MET A 143 4.17 7.22 -0.17
C MET A 143 4.53 8.70 -0.06
N ASP A 144 5.77 9.07 -0.38
CA ASP A 144 6.19 10.47 -0.38
C ASP A 144 5.39 11.27 -1.42
N THR A 145 5.22 10.72 -2.63
CA THR A 145 4.42 11.34 -3.70
C THR A 145 2.95 11.50 -3.30
N ILE A 146 2.35 10.48 -2.69
CA ILE A 146 0.94 10.49 -2.25
C ILE A 146 0.71 11.54 -1.16
N LEU A 147 1.69 11.73 -0.29
CA LEU A 147 1.59 12.62 0.88
C LEU A 147 2.22 14.00 0.68
N GLU A 148 2.77 14.28 -0.51
CA GLU A 148 3.47 15.54 -0.84
C GLU A 148 2.61 16.76 -0.51
N GLY A 149 1.34 16.76 -0.94
CA GLY A 149 0.42 17.88 -0.71
C GLY A 149 0.05 18.09 0.77
N PHE A 150 0.21 17.08 1.62
CA PHE A 150 -0.08 17.19 3.05
C PHE A 150 1.14 17.66 3.84
N TYR A 151 2.32 17.12 3.57
CA TYR A 151 3.54 17.43 4.33
C TYR A 151 4.36 18.58 3.74
N GLY A 152 4.16 18.92 2.47
CA GLY A 152 4.99 19.89 1.74
C GLY A 152 6.41 19.36 1.47
N GLY A 153 6.52 18.06 1.23
CA GLY A 153 7.79 17.34 1.09
C GLY A 153 8.19 16.56 2.34
N ARG A 154 8.93 15.45 2.13
CA ARG A 154 9.36 14.51 3.19
C ARG A 154 10.83 14.13 3.13
N ASP A 155 11.63 14.88 2.38
CA ASP A 155 13.07 14.63 2.16
C ASP A 155 13.97 15.10 3.32
N ASP A 156 13.40 15.77 4.33
CA ASP A 156 14.10 16.26 5.51
C ASP A 156 13.46 15.71 6.80
N LYS A 157 13.81 16.31 7.95
CA LYS A 157 13.16 16.02 9.21
C LYS A 157 11.80 16.70 9.32
N PHE A 158 10.91 16.46 8.35
CA PHE A 158 9.61 17.13 8.24
C PHE A 158 8.75 17.00 9.51
N TRP A 159 8.98 15.95 10.31
CA TRP A 159 8.34 15.73 11.61
C TRP A 159 8.72 16.73 12.70
N GLU A 160 9.83 17.47 12.54
CA GLU A 160 10.23 18.58 13.40
C GLU A 160 9.56 19.92 12.97
N HIS A 161 8.82 19.94 11.86
CA HIS A 161 8.31 21.13 11.19
C HIS A 161 6.81 21.04 10.83
N SER A 162 5.96 20.74 11.80
CA SER A 162 4.51 20.58 11.56
C SER A 162 3.80 21.85 11.09
N GLU A 163 4.42 23.02 11.27
CA GLU A 163 3.94 24.30 10.73
C GLU A 163 3.93 24.37 9.19
N ARG A 164 4.68 23.50 8.52
CA ARG A 164 4.75 23.43 7.05
C ARG A 164 3.67 22.54 6.45
N TRP A 165 3.01 21.73 7.27
CA TRP A 165 2.00 20.79 6.78
C TRP A 165 0.75 21.56 6.33
N GLU A 166 0.17 21.13 5.22
CA GLU A 166 -0.98 21.77 4.58
C GLU A 166 -2.18 20.80 4.53
N PRO A 167 -2.70 20.36 5.69
CA PRO A 167 -3.83 19.44 5.72
C PRO A 167 -5.06 20.06 5.05
N ASN A 168 -5.80 19.24 4.29
CA ASN A 168 -7.08 19.63 3.68
C ASN A 168 -6.98 20.79 2.68
N LYS A 169 -5.80 21.03 2.10
CA LYS A 169 -5.62 22.05 1.07
C LYS A 169 -6.42 21.67 -0.19
N SER A 170 -7.38 22.51 -0.57
CA SER A 170 -8.03 22.37 -1.88
C SER A 170 -6.99 22.59 -2.96
N THR A 171 -6.90 21.63 -3.88
CA THR A 171 -6.24 21.85 -5.19
C THR A 171 -7.05 22.84 -6.03
#